data_AF-A0A090Q005-F1
#
_entry.id   AF-A0A090Q005-F1
#
_cell.length_a   1.000
_cell.length_b   1.000
_cell.length_c   1.000
_cell.angle_alpha   90.00
_cell.angle_beta   90.00
_cell.angle_gamma   90.00
#
_symmetry.space_group_name_H-M   'P 1'
#
loop_
_entity.id
_entity.type
_entity.pdbx_description
1 polymer ?
#
loop_
_entity_poly.entity_id
_entity_poly.type
_entity_poly.pdbx_seq_one_letter_code
_entity_poly.pdbx_strand_id
1 'polypeptide(L)'
;MEIDKSYEERMVGLEKLQELVVENKDEVVTQKVDENKIALSEGTLIINGEQSFYRSYKNRTDIYNSLGKVILSLEKGITKNSHSGSINIKDQPIKWQLKNSILILKNNSGELVNPDGSIY
;
A
#
# COMPACT_ATOMS: atom_id res chain seq x y z
N MET A 1 16.71 37.03 -48.45
CA MET A 1 16.72 35.94 -47.45
C MET A 1 15.33 35.94 -46.87
N GLU A 2 14.41 35.18 -47.48
CA GLU A 2 13.02 35.14 -47.04
C GLU A 2 12.97 34.28 -45.79
N ILE A 3 12.61 34.90 -44.65
CA ILE A 3 12.25 34.14 -43.47
C ILE A 3 10.94 33.44 -43.84
N ASP A 4 11.01 32.12 -43.95
CA ASP A 4 9.89 31.26 -44.26
C ASP A 4 8.77 31.54 -43.25
N LYS A 5 7.57 31.93 -43.69
CA LYS A 5 6.43 32.28 -42.80
C LYS A 5 6.13 31.19 -41.77
N SER A 6 6.45 29.94 -42.12
CA SER A 6 6.43 28.76 -41.25
C SER A 6 7.32 28.91 -40.00
N TYR A 7 8.44 29.61 -40.09
CA TYR A 7 9.35 29.87 -38.98
C TYR A 7 8.75 30.89 -37.99
N GLU A 8 8.16 31.98 -38.50
CA GLU A 8 7.51 32.99 -37.64
C GLU A 8 6.33 32.39 -36.88
N GLU A 9 5.49 31.59 -37.54
CA GLU A 9 4.36 30.90 -36.90
C GLU A 9 4.81 29.92 -35.81
N ARG A 10 5.94 29.22 -36.02
CA ARG A 10 6.53 28.32 -35.02
C ARG A 10 7.06 29.08 -33.80
N MET A 11 7.68 30.25 -34.01
CA MET A 11 8.19 31.07 -32.91
C MET A 11 7.07 31.61 -32.04
N VAL A 12 5.98 32.09 -32.64
CA VAL A 12 4.78 32.55 -31.91
C VAL A 12 4.13 31.39 -31.12
N GLY A 13 4.12 30.18 -31.68
CA GLY A 13 3.65 28.99 -30.97
C GLY A 13 4.50 28.63 -29.75
N LEU A 14 5.83 28.76 -29.86
CA LEU A 14 6.77 28.47 -28.78
C LEU A 14 6.69 29.50 -27.64
N GLU A 15 6.50 30.78 -27.96
CA GLU A 15 6.31 31.85 -26.97
C GLU A 15 5.04 31.62 -26.15
N LYS A 16 3.92 31.28 -26.81
CA LYS A 16 2.67 30.94 -26.12
C LYS A 16 2.79 29.71 -25.22
N LEU A 17 3.56 28.70 -25.64
CA LEU A 17 3.83 27.53 -24.81
C LEU A 17 4.67 27.88 -23.59
N GLN A 18 5.65 28.78 -23.72
CA GLN A 18 6.43 29.27 -22.57
C GLN A 18 5.57 30.08 -21.59
N GLU A 19 4.68 30.95 -22.08
CA GLU A 19 3.74 31.70 -21.24
C GLU A 19 2.82 30.75 -20.46
N LEU A 20 2.24 29.73 -21.12
CA LEU A 20 1.41 28.73 -20.45
C LEU A 20 2.19 27.91 -19.41
N VAL A 21 3.46 27.59 -19.66
CA VAL A 21 4.30 26.89 -18.68
C VAL A 21 4.65 27.80 -17.50
N VAL A 22 4.79 29.10 -17.71
CA VAL A 22 5.03 30.08 -16.63
C VAL A 22 3.77 30.33 -15.82
N GLU A 23 2.60 30.48 -16.44
CA GLU A 23 1.32 30.65 -15.75
C GLU A 23 0.95 29.42 -14.89
N ASN A 24 1.35 28.21 -15.31
CA ASN A 24 1.08 26.97 -14.58
C ASN A 24 2.21 26.56 -13.60
N LYS A 25 3.29 27.34 -13.45
CA LYS A 25 4.39 26.99 -12.52
C LYS A 25 3.96 27.04 -11.05
N ASP A 26 2.93 27.81 -10.73
CA ASP A 26 2.42 27.96 -9.36
C ASP A 26 1.38 26.89 -8.98
N GLU A 27 0.93 26.06 -9.93
CA GLU A 27 0.02 24.94 -9.68
C GLU A 27 0.73 23.57 -9.65
N VAL A 28 2.00 23.53 -9.27
CA VAL A 28 2.54 22.29 -8.68
C VAL A 28 1.90 22.16 -7.30
N VAL A 29 0.67 21.63 -7.27
CA VAL A 29 0.06 21.13 -6.04
C VAL A 29 0.97 20.01 -5.57
N THR A 30 1.91 20.34 -4.69
CA THR A 30 2.61 19.37 -3.86
C THR A 30 1.55 18.81 -2.92
N GLN A 31 0.75 17.87 -3.42
CA GLN A 31 -0.03 17.00 -2.55
C GLN A 31 1.00 16.35 -1.64
N LYS A 32 1.03 16.76 -0.37
CA LYS A 32 1.77 16.07 0.67
C LYS A 32 1.26 14.63 0.64
N VAL A 33 2.03 13.76 0.01
CA VAL A 33 1.71 12.34 -0.03
C VAL A 33 1.80 11.87 1.41
N ASP A 34 0.69 11.39 1.95
CA ASP A 34 0.69 10.76 3.26
C ASP A 34 1.54 9.50 3.16
N GLU A 35 2.77 9.56 3.66
CA GLU A 35 3.73 8.45 3.61
C GLU A 35 3.17 7.18 4.26
N ASN A 36 2.18 7.29 5.17
CA ASN A 36 1.52 6.15 5.77
C ASN A 36 0.56 5.43 4.81
N LYS A 37 0.19 6.06 3.68
CA LYS A 37 -0.63 5.47 2.62
C LYS A 37 0.19 4.90 1.47
N ILE A 38 1.51 5.06 1.49
CA ILE A 38 2.41 4.47 0.51
C ILE A 38 2.74 3.05 0.95
N ALA A 39 2.41 2.07 0.11
CA ALA A 39 2.80 0.69 0.34
C ALA A 39 4.33 0.56 0.26
N LEU A 40 4.94 0.04 1.32
CA LEU A 40 6.37 -0.22 1.39
C LEU A 40 6.72 -1.62 0.85
N SER A 41 5.79 -2.57 0.96
CA SER A 41 5.92 -3.88 0.32
C SER A 41 4.55 -4.54 0.12
N GLU A 42 4.48 -5.45 -0.84
CA GLU A 42 3.32 -6.27 -1.10
C GLU A 42 3.74 -7.69 -1.51
N GLY A 43 2.83 -8.64 -1.37
CA GLY A 43 3.10 -10.03 -1.70
C GLY A 43 2.00 -10.98 -1.22
N THR A 44 2.35 -12.25 -1.16
CA THR A 44 1.45 -13.33 -0.72
C THR A 44 1.90 -13.91 0.60
N LEU A 45 0.93 -14.34 1.41
CA LEU A 45 1.16 -15.11 2.62
C LEU A 45 0.13 -16.24 2.73
N ILE A 46 0.40 -17.22 3.56
CA ILE A 46 -0.51 -18.33 3.87
C ILE A 46 -1.05 -18.14 5.28
N ILE A 47 -2.37 -18.19 5.44
CA ILE A 47 -3.06 -18.26 6.74
C ILE A 47 -3.85 -19.55 6.76
N ASN A 48 -3.59 -20.42 7.73
CA ASN A 48 -4.34 -21.66 7.92
C ASN A 48 -4.54 -22.50 6.63
N GLY A 49 -3.51 -22.54 5.78
CA GLY A 49 -3.53 -23.28 4.50
C GLY A 49 -4.11 -22.52 3.31
N GLU A 50 -4.71 -21.34 3.51
CA GLU A 50 -5.24 -20.51 2.44
C GLU A 50 -4.27 -19.41 2.02
N GLN A 51 -4.13 -19.19 0.71
CA GLN A 51 -3.34 -18.09 0.18
C GLN A 51 -4.10 -16.76 0.31
N SER A 52 -3.43 -15.78 0.90
CA SER A 52 -3.88 -14.39 1.03
C SER A 52 -2.83 -13.44 0.46
N PHE A 53 -3.23 -12.19 0.24
CA PHE A 53 -2.37 -11.11 -0.24
C PHE A 53 -2.16 -10.11 0.87
N TYR A 54 -1.00 -9.46 0.93
CA TYR A 54 -0.76 -8.40 1.90
C TYR A 54 -0.22 -7.16 1.23
N ARG A 55 -0.54 -6.01 1.83
CA ARG A 55 0.08 -4.73 1.54
C ARG A 55 0.53 -4.12 2.86
N SER A 56 1.83 -3.92 2.98
CA SER A 56 2.50 -3.44 4.18
C SER A 56 2.87 -1.97 4.00
N TYR A 57 2.56 -1.17 5.01
CA TYR A 57 2.84 0.25 5.13
C TYR A 57 3.76 0.46 6.34
N LYS A 58 4.17 1.70 6.61
CA LYS A 58 5.07 2.04 7.72
C LYS A 58 4.60 1.49 9.08
N ASN A 59 3.30 1.66 9.39
CA ASN A 59 2.72 1.37 10.71
C ASN A 59 1.61 0.32 10.69
N ARG A 60 1.29 -0.25 9.52
CA ARG A 60 0.23 -1.25 9.41
C ARG A 60 0.47 -2.20 8.27
N THR A 61 -0.19 -3.36 8.31
CA THR A 61 -0.26 -4.28 7.18
C THR A 61 -1.71 -4.69 7.00
N ASP A 62 -2.24 -4.45 5.81
CA ASP A 62 -3.58 -4.90 5.43
C ASP A 62 -3.45 -6.23 4.66
N ILE A 63 -4.27 -7.21 5.03
CA ILE A 63 -4.30 -8.54 4.44
C ILE A 63 -5.64 -8.74 3.77
N TYR A 64 -5.60 -9.23 2.53
CA TYR A 64 -6.72 -9.36 1.62
C TYR A 64 -6.94 -10.82 1.24
N ASN A 65 -8.21 -11.20 1.10
CA ASN A 65 -8.56 -12.46 0.47
C ASN A 65 -8.37 -12.39 -1.06
N SER A 66 -8.64 -13.51 -1.74
CA SER A 66 -8.56 -13.62 -3.20
C SER A 66 -9.51 -12.70 -3.98
N LEU A 67 -10.55 -12.17 -3.32
CA LEU A 67 -11.50 -11.22 -3.91
C LEU A 67 -11.06 -9.76 -3.70
N GLY A 68 -9.91 -9.51 -3.06
CA GLY A 68 -9.41 -8.17 -2.77
C GLY A 68 -10.09 -7.49 -1.56
N LYS A 69 -10.86 -8.23 -0.76
CA LYS A 69 -11.46 -7.72 0.49
C LYS A 69 -10.46 -7.86 1.64
N VAL A 70 -10.29 -6.80 2.43
CA VAL A 70 -9.51 -6.85 3.68
C VAL A 70 -10.15 -7.82 4.66
N ILE A 71 -9.37 -8.78 5.14
CA ILE A 71 -9.78 -9.79 6.14
C ILE A 71 -9.06 -9.63 7.47
N LEU A 72 -7.90 -8.95 7.50
CA LEU A 72 -7.12 -8.71 8.71
C LEU A 72 -6.23 -7.48 8.52
N SER A 73 -6.10 -6.63 9.54
CA SER A 73 -5.18 -5.48 9.53
C SER A 73 -4.27 -5.52 10.75
N LEU A 74 -2.98 -5.77 10.56
CA LEU A 74 -1.99 -5.77 11.63
C LEU A 74 -1.55 -4.35 11.94
N GLU A 75 -1.46 -3.97 13.21
CA GLU A 75 -0.92 -2.68 13.70
C GLU A 75 0.61 -2.62 13.63
N LYS A 76 1.20 -3.24 12.60
CA LYS A 76 2.64 -3.29 12.36
C LYS A 76 2.90 -3.49 10.87
N GLY A 77 3.85 -2.74 10.32
CA GLY A 77 4.41 -3.02 9.01
C GLY A 77 5.19 -4.33 9.04
N ILE A 78 4.85 -5.29 8.18
CA ILE A 78 5.63 -6.52 8.00
C ILE A 78 6.61 -6.36 6.83
N THR A 79 7.75 -7.03 6.94
CA THR A 79 8.73 -7.17 5.86
C THR A 79 9.02 -8.65 5.65
N LYS A 80 9.93 -9.00 4.72
CA LYS A 80 10.31 -10.40 4.43
C LYS A 80 10.91 -11.17 5.62
N ASN A 81 11.24 -10.49 6.71
CA ASN A 81 11.80 -11.11 7.91
C ASN A 81 10.71 -11.76 8.78
N SER A 82 11.12 -12.52 9.80
CA SER A 82 10.18 -13.00 10.80
C SER A 82 9.64 -11.85 11.65
N HIS A 83 8.33 -11.80 11.84
CA HIS A 83 7.65 -10.79 12.65
C HIS A 83 6.66 -11.45 13.61
N SER A 84 6.37 -10.80 14.73
CA SER A 84 5.32 -11.21 15.63
C SER A 84 4.70 -10.00 16.33
N GLY A 85 3.52 -10.21 16.91
CA GLY A 85 2.80 -9.22 17.68
C GLY A 85 1.50 -9.76 18.25
N SER A 86 0.64 -8.84 18.68
CA SER A 86 -0.72 -9.11 19.13
C SER A 86 -1.69 -8.25 18.33
N ILE A 87 -2.93 -8.70 18.19
CA ILE A 87 -4.04 -7.96 17.60
C ILE A 87 -5.32 -8.34 18.33
N ASN A 88 -6.31 -7.46 18.35
CA ASN A 88 -7.65 -7.80 18.82
C ASN A 88 -8.53 -8.17 17.63
N ILE A 89 -9.10 -9.38 17.65
CA ILE A 89 -10.12 -9.83 16.69
C ILE A 89 -11.39 -10.10 17.49
N LYS A 90 -12.48 -9.38 17.21
CA LYS A 90 -13.75 -9.47 17.96
C LYS A 90 -13.54 -9.38 19.48
N ASP A 91 -12.76 -8.39 19.92
CA ASP A 91 -12.41 -8.14 21.33
C ASP A 91 -11.61 -9.26 22.02
N GLN A 92 -11.11 -10.24 21.26
CA GLN A 92 -10.22 -11.27 21.77
C GLN A 92 -8.76 -10.98 21.38
N PRO A 93 -7.83 -11.00 22.34
CA PRO A 93 -6.41 -10.84 22.04
C PRO A 93 -5.87 -12.10 21.35
N ILE A 94 -5.39 -11.91 20.13
CA ILE A 94 -4.80 -12.94 19.27
C ILE A 94 -3.33 -12.62 19.08
N LYS A 95 -2.47 -13.59 19.39
CA LYS A 95 -1.05 -13.54 19.08
C LYS A 95 -0.84 -13.93 17.62
N TRP A 96 -0.02 -13.18 16.90
CA TRP A 96 0.30 -13.48 15.52
C TRP A 96 1.80 -13.62 15.33
N GLN A 97 2.18 -14.51 14.42
CA GLN A 97 3.57 -14.75 14.03
C GLN A 97 3.66 -14.98 12.52
N LEU A 98 4.48 -14.19 11.85
CA LEU A 98 4.84 -14.34 10.45
C LEU A 98 6.23 -14.99 10.35
N LYS A 99 6.33 -16.13 9.66
CA LYS A 99 7.59 -16.81 9.35
C LYS A 99 7.52 -17.43 7.96
N ASN A 100 8.48 -17.13 7.09
CA ASN A 100 8.56 -17.68 5.73
C ASN A 100 7.23 -17.54 4.95
N SER A 101 6.62 -16.35 5.00
CA SER A 101 5.32 -16.06 4.38
C SER A 101 4.13 -16.84 4.96
N ILE A 102 4.29 -17.55 6.08
CA ILE A 102 3.19 -18.20 6.81
C ILE A 102 2.84 -17.30 8.00
N LEU A 103 1.59 -16.85 8.04
CA LEU A 103 1.04 -16.09 9.17
C LEU A 103 0.18 -17.04 10.03
N ILE A 104 0.61 -17.20 11.28
CA ILE A 104 -0.04 -18.04 12.28
C ILE A 104 -0.74 -17.12 13.27
N LEU A 105 -2.02 -17.38 13.54
CA LEU A 105 -2.83 -16.68 14.54
C LEU A 105 -3.18 -17.67 15.65
N LYS A 106 -2.96 -17.27 16.92
CA LYS A 106 -3.29 -18.09 18.09
C LYS A 106 -4.01 -17.29 19.16
N ASN A 107 -5.05 -17.86 19.74
CA ASN A 107 -5.68 -17.31 20.94
C ASN A 107 -4.80 -17.55 22.19
N ASN A 108 -5.27 -17.09 23.35
CA ASN A 108 -4.57 -17.28 24.63
C ASN A 108 -4.44 -18.75 25.05
N SER A 109 -5.35 -19.61 24.59
CA SER A 109 -5.32 -21.07 24.83
C SER A 109 -4.30 -21.78 23.92
N GLY A 110 -3.75 -21.10 22.91
CA GLY A 110 -2.80 -21.64 21.94
C GLY A 110 -3.44 -22.30 20.72
N GLU A 111 -4.76 -22.23 20.59
CA GLU A 111 -5.54 -22.76 19.46
C GLU A 111 -5.35 -21.86 18.23
N LEU A 112 -5.38 -22.47 17.04
CA LEU A 112 -5.31 -21.72 15.78
C LEU A 112 -6.62 -20.99 15.53
N VAL A 113 -6.51 -19.76 15.03
CA VAL A 113 -7.66 -18.87 14.82
C VAL A 113 -7.66 -18.38 13.37
N ASN A 114 -8.84 -18.27 12.78
CA ASN A 114 -9.05 -17.67 11.47
C ASN A 114 -9.05 -16.13 11.55
N PRO A 115 -8.84 -15.42 10.43
CA PRO A 115 -8.92 -13.96 10.38
C PRO A 115 -10.24 -13.37 10.91
N ASP A 116 -11.33 -14.14 10.85
CA ASP A 116 -12.64 -13.75 11.36
C ASP A 116 -12.83 -14.03 12.87
N GLY A 117 -11.84 -14.62 13.54
CA GLY A 117 -11.88 -14.96 14.96
C GLY A 117 -12.47 -16.33 15.29
N SER A 118 -12.89 -17.12 14.30
CA SER A 118 -13.31 -18.51 14.53
C SER A 118 -12.10 -19.41 14.82
N ILE A 119 -12.29 -20.49 15.59
CA ILE A 119 -11.25 -21.51 15.79
C ILE A 119 -11.11 -22.30 14.48
N TYR A 120 -9.87 -22.54 14.07
CA TYR A 120 -9.52 -23.32 12.87
C TYR A 120 -9.43 -24.82 13.17
#